data_AF-A0A956RK29-F1
#
_entry.id   AF-A0A956RK29-F1
#
_cell.length_a   1.000
_cell.length_b   1.000
_cell.length_c   1.000
_cell.angle_alpha   90.00
_cell.angle_beta   90.00
_cell.angle_gamma   90.00
#
_symmetry.space_group_name_H-M   'P 1'
#
loop_
_entity.id
_entity.type
_entity.pdbx_description
1 polymer ?
#
loop_
_entity_poly.entity_id
_entity_poly.type
_entity_poly.pdbx_seq_one_letter_code
_entity_poly.pdbx_strand_id
1 'polypeptide(L)'
;MAEDVREPGTLFGLPEGTSIGSWRVEEVHAIQGGAIPVIMSTRSGERFQVDVVRRDAAAGAPLGVANTRHFSVFVANKGDGSVATDESHGCGAIMLGRYLEAREAEIDVPDGLMTLAARNRAYPDGTFLV
;
A
#
# COMPACT_ATOMS: atom_id res chain seq x y z
N MET A 1 25.14 9.69 -18.43
CA MET A 1 23.67 9.83 -18.28
C MET A 1 23.10 8.48 -18.64
N ALA A 2 22.95 7.61 -17.64
CA ALA A 2 22.30 6.32 -17.81
C ALA A 2 20.88 6.52 -17.28
N GLU A 3 19.90 6.36 -18.16
CA GLU A 3 18.50 6.31 -17.79
C GLU A 3 18.35 5.04 -16.93
N ASP A 4 18.06 5.23 -15.65
CA ASP A 4 17.70 4.17 -14.72
C ASP A 4 16.35 3.63 -15.19
N VAL A 5 16.39 2.66 -16.11
CA VAL A 5 15.20 1.89 -16.50
C VAL A 5 14.85 1.05 -15.27
N ARG A 6 14.07 1.65 -14.38
CA ARG A 6 13.44 0.95 -13.26
C ARG A 6 12.53 -0.10 -13.87
N GLU A 7 12.90 -1.37 -13.70
CA GLU A 7 11.96 -2.47 -13.94
C GLU A 7 10.70 -2.18 -13.12
N PRO A 8 9.51 -2.07 -13.73
CA PRO A 8 8.30 -1.73 -13.00
C PRO A 8 8.10 -2.77 -11.90
N GLY A 9 8.02 -2.30 -10.65
CA GLY A 9 7.69 -3.19 -9.56
C GLY A 9 6.31 -3.78 -9.84
N THR A 10 6.15 -5.09 -9.65
CA THR A 10 4.85 -5.73 -9.81
C THR A 10 4.35 -6.11 -8.42
N LEU A 11 3.24 -5.51 -7.99
CA LEU A 11 2.58 -5.93 -6.75
C LEU A 11 1.69 -7.09 -7.14
N PHE A 12 2.22 -8.30 -7.02
CA PHE A 12 1.39 -9.51 -7.16
C PHE A 12 0.59 -9.60 -8.47
N GLY A 13 1.24 -9.29 -9.59
CA GLY A 13 0.60 -9.23 -10.90
C GLY A 13 -0.22 -7.96 -11.18
N LEU A 14 -0.17 -6.93 -10.32
CA LEU A 14 -0.72 -5.60 -10.59
C LEU A 14 0.27 -4.77 -11.40
N PRO A 15 0.07 -4.57 -12.71
CA PRO A 15 0.95 -3.72 -13.49
C PRO A 15 0.69 -2.25 -13.18
N GLU A 16 1.76 -1.47 -13.24
CA GLU A 16 1.67 -0.01 -13.28
C GLU A 16 0.73 0.42 -14.40
N GLY A 17 -0.03 1.47 -14.13
CA GLY A 17 -1.05 2.00 -15.03
C GLY A 17 -2.41 1.29 -15.00
N THR A 18 -2.58 0.26 -14.16
CA THR A 18 -3.88 -0.38 -13.92
C THR A 18 -4.87 0.61 -13.33
N SER A 19 -6.06 0.70 -13.92
CA SER A 19 -7.19 1.41 -13.32
C SER A 19 -7.99 0.47 -12.42
N ILE A 20 -8.22 0.90 -11.18
CA ILE A 20 -9.09 0.22 -10.22
C ILE A 20 -10.24 1.16 -9.89
N GLY A 21 -11.36 1.03 -10.61
CA GLY A 21 -12.48 1.97 -10.50
C GLY A 21 -12.11 3.37 -11.00
N SER A 22 -12.23 4.39 -10.15
CA SER A 22 -11.88 5.78 -10.45
C SER A 22 -10.43 6.16 -10.10
N TRP A 23 -9.64 5.20 -9.62
CA TRP A 23 -8.23 5.40 -9.26
C TRP A 23 -7.33 4.66 -10.24
N ARG A 24 -6.10 5.15 -10.38
CA ARG A 24 -5.08 4.50 -11.18
C ARG A 24 -3.86 4.19 -10.33
N VAL A 25 -3.28 3.02 -10.53
CA VAL A 25 -2.00 2.63 -9.95
C VAL A 25 -0.93 3.29 -10.79
N GLU A 26 -0.19 4.22 -10.21
CA GLU A 26 0.86 4.96 -10.90
C GLU A 26 2.19 4.23 -10.81
N GLU A 27 2.57 3.84 -9.60
CA GLU A 27 3.84 3.17 -9.32
C GLU A 27 3.62 2.08 -8.27
N VAL A 28 4.33 0.98 -8.44
CA VAL A 28 4.47 -0.03 -7.39
C VAL A 28 5.95 -0.17 -7.09
N HIS A 29 6.32 -0.01 -5.82
CA HIS A 29 7.71 -0.13 -5.41
C HIS A 29 8.03 -1.52 -4.85
N ALA A 30 9.32 -1.85 -4.83
CA ALA A 30 9.81 -2.96 -4.02
C ALA A 30 9.54 -2.71 -2.52
N ILE A 31 9.75 -3.73 -1.69
CA ILE A 31 9.59 -3.59 -0.24
C ILE A 31 10.54 -2.52 0.28
N GLN A 32 9.98 -1.51 0.94
CA GLN A 32 10.71 -0.41 1.57
C GLN A 32 10.19 -0.20 2.99
N GLY A 33 11.10 -0.17 3.96
CA GLY A 33 10.72 -0.02 5.37
C GLY A 33 9.76 -1.11 5.87
N GLY A 34 9.77 -2.30 5.27
CA GLY A 34 8.86 -3.40 5.62
C GLY A 34 7.43 -3.29 5.06
N ALA A 35 7.16 -2.35 4.15
CA ALA A 35 5.90 -2.24 3.42
C ALA A 35 6.16 -2.29 1.91
N ILE A 36 5.14 -2.55 1.10
CA ILE A 36 5.16 -2.25 -0.33
C ILE A 36 4.42 -0.92 -0.55
N PRO A 37 5.14 0.16 -0.89
CA PRO A 37 4.51 1.42 -1.26
C PRO A 37 3.87 1.29 -2.64
N VAL A 38 2.61 1.70 -2.73
CA VAL A 38 1.84 1.79 -3.97
C VAL A 38 1.43 3.25 -4.14
N ILE A 39 1.88 3.89 -5.21
CA ILE A 39 1.44 5.23 -5.54
C ILE A 39 0.21 5.12 -6.42
N MET A 40 -0.87 5.73 -5.97
CA MET A 40 -2.14 5.79 -6.70
C MET A 40 -2.46 7.23 -7.06
N SER A 41 -3.26 7.42 -8.09
CA SER A 41 -3.83 8.71 -8.43
C SER A 41 -5.36 8.67 -8.40
N THR A 42 -5.97 9.77 -7.98
CA THR A 42 -7.41 9.99 -8.13
C THR A 42 -7.74 10.37 -9.57
N ARG A 43 -9.03 10.42 -9.92
CA ARG A 43 -9.48 10.86 -11.25
C ARG A 43 -9.02 12.29 -11.61
N SER A 44 -8.80 13.17 -10.63
CA SER A 44 -8.28 14.52 -10.86
C SER A 44 -6.77 14.56 -11.07
N GLY A 45 -6.07 13.42 -10.93
CA GLY A 45 -4.62 13.30 -11.06
C GLY A 45 -3.84 13.56 -9.76
N GLU A 46 -4.54 13.79 -8.64
CA GLU A 46 -3.88 13.90 -7.33
C GLU A 46 -3.26 12.56 -6.94
N ARG A 47 -1.97 12.57 -6.58
CA ARG A 47 -1.23 11.37 -6.20
C ARG A 47 -1.22 11.18 -4.69
N PHE A 48 -1.40 9.94 -4.25
CA PHE A 48 -1.31 9.55 -2.85
C PHE A 48 -0.64 8.17 -2.73
N GLN A 49 -0.03 7.91 -1.58
CA GLN A 49 0.61 6.64 -1.31
C GLN A 49 -0.29 5.78 -0.43
N VAL A 50 -0.30 4.49 -0.76
CA VAL A 50 -0.91 3.43 0.02
C VAL A 50 0.17 2.40 0.33
N ASP A 51 0.33 2.08 1.60
CA ASP A 51 1.27 1.06 2.06
C ASP A 51 0.56 -0.26 2.27
N VAL A 52 1.06 -1.30 1.60
CA VAL A 52 0.66 -2.68 1.84
C VAL A 52 1.64 -3.30 2.82
N VAL A 53 1.13 -3.76 3.96
CA VAL A 53 1.91 -4.42 5.02
C VAL A 53 1.35 -5.81 5.29
N ARG A 54 2.11 -6.63 6.00
CA ARG A 54 1.63 -7.94 6.46
C ARG A 54 0.47 -7.77 7.44
N ARG A 55 -0.56 -8.60 7.29
CA ARG A 55 -1.69 -8.65 8.23
C ARG A 55 -1.21 -9.05 9.62
N ASP A 56 -1.60 -8.28 10.62
CA ASP A 56 -1.49 -8.65 12.03
C ASP A 56 -2.85 -9.17 12.51
N ALA A 57 -2.91 -10.45 12.88
CA ALA A 57 -4.13 -11.12 13.34
C ALA A 57 -4.29 -11.09 14.87
N ALA A 58 -3.35 -10.46 15.60
CA ALA A 58 -3.46 -10.33 17.05
C ALA A 58 -4.69 -9.50 17.44
N ALA A 59 -5.35 -9.89 18.53
CA ALA A 59 -6.46 -9.12 19.08
C ALA A 59 -5.99 -7.71 19.47
N GLY A 60 -6.67 -6.69 18.96
CA GLY A 60 -6.31 -5.28 19.21
C GLY A 60 -5.22 -4.72 18.28
N ALA A 61 -4.72 -5.50 17.32
CA ALA A 61 -3.84 -4.96 16.28
C ALA A 61 -4.58 -3.89 15.44
N PRO A 62 -3.90 -2.80 15.02
CA PRO A 62 -4.50 -1.77 14.19
C PRO A 62 -5.09 -2.35 12.90
N LEU A 63 -6.28 -1.86 12.54
CA LEU A 63 -6.90 -2.18 11.26
C LEU A 63 -6.47 -1.17 10.21
N GLY A 64 -6.08 -1.67 9.04
CA GLY A 64 -5.91 -0.85 7.86
C GLY A 64 -7.25 -0.34 7.33
N VAL A 65 -7.17 0.61 6.40
CA VAL A 65 -8.32 1.07 5.60
C VAL A 65 -8.96 -0.11 4.84
N ALA A 66 -8.13 -1.07 4.42
CA ALA A 66 -8.58 -2.39 4.02
C ALA A 66 -7.70 -3.47 4.63
N ASN A 67 -8.29 -4.65 4.82
CA ASN A 67 -7.61 -5.81 5.40
C ASN A 67 -8.06 -7.06 4.63
N THR A 68 -7.09 -7.90 4.28
CA THR A 68 -7.31 -9.20 3.65
C THR A 68 -6.85 -10.29 4.61
N ARG A 69 -6.82 -11.56 4.18
CA ARG A 69 -6.24 -12.64 4.99
C ARG A 69 -4.75 -12.42 5.26
N HIS A 70 -4.00 -11.95 4.28
CA HIS A 70 -2.55 -11.85 4.32
C HIS A 70 -2.01 -10.42 4.47
N PHE A 71 -2.80 -9.41 4.12
CA PHE A 71 -2.35 -8.02 4.06
C PHE A 71 -3.24 -7.05 4.84
N SER A 72 -2.64 -5.93 5.24
CA SER A 72 -3.34 -4.73 5.67
C SER A 72 -2.88 -3.56 4.82
N VAL A 73 -3.82 -2.66 4.50
CA VAL A 73 -3.63 -1.55 3.57
C VAL A 73 -3.84 -0.24 4.32
N PHE A 74 -2.84 0.63 4.32
CA PHE A 74 -2.87 1.92 5.01
C PHE A 74 -2.64 3.07 4.04
N VAL A 75 -3.39 4.16 4.16
CA VAL A 75 -3.09 5.38 3.41
C VAL A 75 -1.95 6.11 4.12
N ALA A 76 -0.89 6.41 3.40
CA ALA A 76 0.25 7.13 3.93
C ALA A 76 -0.05 8.64 3.93
N ASN A 77 -0.61 9.14 5.03
CA ASN A 77 -1.02 10.54 5.18
C ASN A 77 -0.09 11.37 6.08
N LYS A 78 1.08 10.83 6.45
CA LYS A 78 2.03 11.43 7.43
C LYS A 78 1.37 11.84 8.76
N GLY A 79 0.17 11.33 9.05
CA GLY A 79 -0.56 11.62 10.28
C GLY A 79 -0.11 10.69 11.40
N ASP A 80 -0.12 11.20 12.62
CA ASP A 80 -0.04 10.43 13.87
C ASP A 80 -1.39 9.78 14.24
N GLY A 81 -2.34 9.76 13.30
CA GLY A 81 -3.75 9.42 13.52
C GLY A 81 -4.67 10.64 13.72
N SER A 82 -4.15 11.88 13.79
CA SER A 82 -4.95 13.10 13.96
C SER A 82 -5.47 13.70 12.65
N VAL A 83 -4.95 13.26 11.50
CA VAL A 83 -5.33 13.78 10.18
C VAL A 83 -6.36 12.85 9.57
N ALA A 84 -7.58 13.37 9.36
CA ALA A 84 -8.61 12.65 8.64
C ALA A 84 -8.11 12.29 7.24
N THR A 85 -8.18 11.01 6.89
CA THR A 85 -7.89 10.55 5.54
C THR A 85 -8.91 11.17 4.59
N ASP A 86 -8.43 11.76 3.50
CA ASP A 86 -9.30 12.18 2.41
C ASP A 86 -10.17 10.99 1.96
N GLU A 87 -11.48 11.20 1.84
CA GLU A 87 -12.43 10.12 1.54
C GLU A 87 -12.08 9.43 0.22
N SER A 88 -11.61 10.16 -0.78
CA SER A 88 -11.18 9.59 -2.06
C SER A 88 -9.95 8.72 -1.91
N HIS A 89 -8.98 9.10 -1.08
CA HIS A 89 -7.80 8.27 -0.79
C HIS A 89 -8.20 7.00 -0.03
N GLY A 90 -9.12 7.13 0.93
CA GLY A 90 -9.69 5.99 1.66
C GLY A 90 -10.40 5.00 0.73
N CYS A 91 -11.27 5.48 -0.15
CA CYS A 91 -11.94 4.63 -1.14
C CYS A 91 -10.95 3.96 -2.10
N GLY A 92 -9.91 4.68 -2.54
CA GLY A 92 -8.84 4.12 -3.36
C GLY A 92 -8.12 2.96 -2.68
N ALA A 93 -7.77 3.11 -1.40
CA ALA A 93 -7.16 2.05 -0.59
C ALA A 93 -8.11 0.84 -0.38
N ILE A 94 -9.41 1.07 -0.19
CA ILE A 94 -10.42 0.00 -0.15
C ILE A 94 -10.44 -0.79 -1.45
N MET A 95 -10.43 -0.08 -2.59
CA MET A 95 -10.45 -0.72 -3.90
C MET A 95 -9.17 -1.53 -4.17
N LEU A 96 -8.01 -1.04 -3.75
CA LEU A 96 -6.76 -1.81 -3.79
C LEU A 96 -6.87 -3.06 -2.89
N GLY A 97 -7.39 -2.94 -1.68
CA GLY A 97 -7.59 -4.07 -0.78
C GLY A 97 -8.46 -5.18 -1.38
N ARG A 98 -9.55 -4.83 -2.06
CA ARG A 98 -10.39 -5.80 -2.79
C ARG A 98 -9.66 -6.46 -3.95
N TYR A 99 -8.83 -5.71 -4.67
CA TYR A 99 -8.01 -6.27 -5.75
C TYR A 99 -7.04 -7.33 -5.20
N LEU A 100 -6.43 -7.05 -4.05
CA LEU A 100 -5.52 -7.96 -3.35
C LEU A 100 -6.26 -9.19 -2.82
N GLU A 101 -7.39 -9.02 -2.15
CA GLU A 101 -8.21 -10.11 -1.61
C GLU A 101 -8.62 -11.11 -2.70
N ALA A 102 -8.96 -10.62 -3.89
CA ALA A 102 -9.33 -11.49 -5.02
C ALA A 102 -8.19 -12.36 -5.55
N ARG A 103 -6.93 -12.07 -5.19
CA ARG A 103 -5.74 -12.76 -5.70
C ARG A 103 -4.88 -13.38 -4.61
N GLU A 104 -5.08 -13.02 -3.35
CA GLU A 104 -4.16 -13.39 -2.27
C GLU A 104 -4.01 -14.90 -2.04
N ALA A 105 -4.95 -15.70 -2.53
CA ALA A 105 -4.85 -17.16 -2.51
C ALA A 105 -3.82 -17.74 -3.50
N GLU A 106 -3.45 -16.96 -4.52
CA GLU A 106 -2.52 -17.34 -5.59
C GLU A 106 -1.11 -16.75 -5.37
N ILE A 107 -0.90 -16.04 -4.25
CA ILE A 107 0.26 -15.21 -4.00
C ILE A 107 0.95 -15.63 -2.71
N ASP A 108 2.25 -15.86 -2.79
CA ASP A 108 3.10 -15.98 -1.59
C ASP A 108 3.31 -14.62 -0.93
N VAL A 109 3.14 -14.56 0.39
CA VAL A 109 3.43 -13.36 1.17
C VAL A 109 4.95 -13.12 1.19
N PRO A 110 5.44 -11.98 0.70
CA PRO A 110 6.87 -11.72 0.68
C PRO A 110 7.49 -11.67 2.08
N ASP A 111 8.62 -12.34 2.28
CA ASP A 111 9.30 -12.45 3.60
C ASP A 111 9.73 -11.09 4.18
N GLY A 112 9.92 -10.07 3.34
CA GLY A 112 10.29 -8.72 3.77
C GLY A 112 9.14 -7.87 4.33
N LEU A 113 7.89 -8.32 4.20
CA LEU A 113 6.74 -7.58 4.71
C LEU A 113 6.62 -7.69 6.23
N MET A 114 6.57 -6.54 6.89
CA MET A 114 6.36 -6.40 8.32
C MET A 114 4.89 -6.11 8.62
N THR A 115 4.46 -6.37 9.86
CA THR A 115 3.20 -5.79 10.37
C THR A 115 3.39 -4.29 10.60
N LEU A 116 2.30 -3.52 10.70
CA LEU A 116 2.39 -2.08 11.01
C LEU A 116 3.18 -1.84 12.32
N ALA A 117 2.92 -2.63 13.36
CA ALA A 117 3.62 -2.50 14.64
C ALA A 117 5.13 -2.76 14.53
N ALA A 118 5.53 -3.81 13.79
CA ALA A 118 6.93 -4.12 13.56
C ALA A 118 7.63 -3.04 12.72
N ARG A 119 6.93 -2.54 11.69
CA ARG A 119 7.38 -1.42 10.85
C ARG A 119 7.59 -0.15 11.66
N ASN A 120 6.62 0.29 12.45
CA ASN A 120 6.73 1.52 13.25
C ASN A 120 7.86 1.45 14.30
N ARG A 121 8.14 0.26 14.83
CA ARG A 121 9.27 0.06 15.75
C ARG A 121 10.62 0.14 15.04
N ALA A 122 10.72 -0.36 13.82
CA ALA A 122 11.96 -0.39 13.04
C ALA A 122 12.23 0.93 12.28
N TYR A 123 11.17 1.62 11.86
CA TYR A 123 11.18 2.82 11.02
C TYR A 123 10.22 3.86 11.59
N PRO A 124 10.54 4.49 12.74
CA PRO A 124 9.62 5.38 13.46
C PRO A 124 9.25 6.65 12.67
N ASP A 125 10.12 7.11 11.76
CA ASP A 125 9.88 8.28 10.91
C ASP A 125 9.11 7.93 9.61
N GLY A 126 8.74 6.65 9.45
CA GLY A 126 8.04 6.14 8.28
C GLY A 126 8.90 6.04 7.01
N THR A 127 8.26 5.68 5.90
CA THR A 127 8.89 5.67 4.56
C THR A 127 7.86 6.20 3.58
N PHE A 128 7.93 7.50 3.30
CA PHE A 128 7.00 8.23 2.44
C PHE A 128 7.72 8.65 1.16
N LEU A 129 7.12 8.37 0.01
CA LEU A 129 7.67 8.67 -1.31
C LEU A 129 6.96 9.86 -1.99
N VAL A 130 5.84 10.30 -1.45
CA VAL A 130 5.03 11.44 -1.90
C VAL A 130 4.77 12.44 -0.77
#